data_AF-A0AAP5H5J7-F1
#
_entry.id   AF-A0AAP5H5J7-F1
#
_cell.length_a   1.000
_cell.length_b   1.000
_cell.length_c   1.000
_cell.angle_alpha   90.00
_cell.angle_beta   90.00
_cell.angle_gamma   90.00
#
_symmetry.space_group_name_H-M   'P 1'
#
loop_
_entity.id
_entity.type
_entity.pdbx_description
1 polymer ?
#
loop_
_entity_poly.entity_id
_entity_poly.type
_entity_poly.pdbx_seq_one_letter_code
_entity_poly.pdbx_strand_id
1 'polypeptide(L)' 'MSVYALSVIVVTALLLIVGKRRKSKVLLGWGVASLTLLLITMGTAFIFGFIDGFAEGMSAR' A
#
# COMPACT_ATOMS: atom_id res chain seq x y z
N MET A 1 -3.59 8.08 -13.34
CA MET A 1 -4.30 7.60 -12.12
C MET A 1 -5.14 8.74 -11.56
N SER A 2 -6.38 8.48 -11.13
CA SER A 2 -7.21 9.52 -10.49
C SER A 2 -6.63 9.87 -9.11
N VAL A 3 -6.81 11.13 -8.66
CA VAL A 3 -6.33 11.62 -7.35
C VAL A 3 -6.80 10.70 -6.21
N TYR A 4 -8.03 10.19 -6.30
CA TYR A 4 -8.61 9.27 -5.33
C TYR A 4 -7.82 7.97 -5.16
N ALA A 5 -7.37 7.35 -6.26
CA ALA A 5 -6.60 6.10 -6.19
C ALA A 5 -5.25 6.34 -5.50
N LEU A 6 -4.59 7.46 -5.79
CA LEU A 6 -3.36 7.88 -5.14
C LEU A 6 -3.57 8.10 -3.63
N SER A 7 -4.64 8.80 -3.24
CA SER A 7 -4.95 9.03 -1.83
C SER A 7 -5.16 7.72 -1.07
N VAL A 8 -5.88 6.75 -1.64
CA VAL A 8 -6.12 5.44 -1.00
C VAL A 8 -4.83 4.64 -0.82
N ILE A 9 -3.93 4.67 -1.81
CA ILE A 9 -2.62 4.01 -1.73
C ILE A 9 -1.78 4.64 -0.61
N VAL A 10 -1.70 5.98 -0.57
CA VAL A 10 -0.95 6.70 0.47
C VAL A 10 -1.50 6.41 1.87
N VAL A 11 -2.82 6.45 2.04
CA VAL A 11 -3.47 6.14 3.33
C VAL A 11 -3.19 4.69 3.75
N THR A 12 -3.25 3.75 2.81
CA THR A 12 -2.93 2.33 3.07
C THR A 12 -1.48 2.16 3.52
N ALA A 13 -0.54 2.82 2.83
CA ALA A 13 0.87 2.82 3.22
C ALA A 13 1.09 3.42 4.62
N LEU A 14 0.43 4.54 4.94
CA LEU A 14 0.49 5.15 6.26
C LEU A 14 -0.04 4.22 7.36
N LEU A 15 -1.18 3.55 7.13
CA LEU A 15 -1.73 2.59 8.09
C LEU A 15 -0.74 1.45 8.39
N LEU A 16 -0.09 0.91 7.36
CA LEU A 16 0.91 -0.15 7.50
C LEU A 16 2.17 0.35 8.22
N ILE A 17 2.70 1.51 7.84
CA ILE A 17 3.90 2.10 8.46
C ILE A 17 3.65 2.47 9.92
N VAL A 18 2.56 3.20 10.19
CA VAL A 18 2.20 3.62 11.55
C VAL A 18 1.82 2.42 12.40
N GLY A 19 1.07 1.47 11.85
CA GLY A 19 0.72 0.22 12.53
C GLY A 19 1.97 -0.58 12.91
N LYS A 20 2.94 -0.72 12.01
CA LYS A 20 4.22 -1.37 12.28
C LYS A 20 5.03 -0.62 13.33
N ARG A 21 5.17 0.72 13.20
CA ARG A 21 5.94 1.55 14.14
C ARG A 21 5.34 1.54 15.54
N ARG A 22 4.02 1.62 15.67
CA ARG A 22 3.32 1.58 16.96
C ARG A 22 3.05 0.16 17.46
N LYS A 23 3.46 -0.88 16.73
CA LYS A 23 3.12 -2.29 17.00
C LYS A 23 1.61 -2.52 17.24
N SER A 24 0.76 -1.69 16.65
CA SER A 24 -0.69 -1.76 16.82
C SER A 24 -1.27 -2.76 15.83
N LYS A 25 -1.74 -3.90 16.36
CA LYS A 25 -2.38 -4.95 15.56
C LYS A 25 -3.65 -4.45 14.86
N VAL A 26 -4.36 -3.50 15.47
CA VAL A 26 -5.59 -2.92 14.90
C VAL A 26 -5.25 -2.10 13.65
N LEU A 27 -4.28 -1.19 13.74
CA LEU A 27 -3.87 -0.36 12.60
C LEU A 27 -3.26 -1.21 11.47
N LEU A 28 -2.47 -2.23 11.83
CA LEU A 28 -1.97 -3.20 10.86
C LEU A 28 -3.11 -3.98 10.20
N GLY A 29 -4.11 -4.42 10.96
CA GLY A 29 -5.29 -5.11 10.43
C GLY A 29 -6.05 -4.26 9.42
N TRP A 30 -6.29 -2.97 9.74
CA TRP A 30 -6.91 -2.02 8.81
C TRP A 30 -6.06 -1.77 7.56
N GLY A 31 -4.73 -1.64 7.72
CA GLY A 31 -3.81 -1.49 6.59
C GLY A 31 -3.81 -2.69 5.66
N VAL A 32 -3.81 -3.92 6.22
CA VAL A 32 -3.88 -5.16 5.43
C VAL A 32 -5.23 -5.30 4.73
N ALA A 33 -6.34 -5.03 5.41
CA ALA A 33 -7.67 -5.08 4.80
C ALA A 33 -7.80 -4.09 3.63
N SER A 34 -7.32 -2.86 3.82
CA SER A 34 -7.29 -1.84 2.76
C SER A 34 -6.42 -2.25 1.57
N LEU A 35 -5.26 -2.87 1.85
CA LEU A 35 -4.37 -3.40 0.80
C LEU A 35 -5.02 -4.54 0.02
N THR A 36 -5.71 -5.46 0.70
CA THR A 36 -6.47 -6.54 0.05
C THR A 36 -7.58 -5.98 -0.84
N LEU A 37 -8.27 -4.94 -0.38
CA LEU A 37 -9.34 -4.30 -1.16
C LEU A 37 -8.79 -3.61 -2.42
N LEU A 38 -7.63 -2.96 -2.32
CA LEU A 38 -6.88 -2.42 -3.46
C LEU A 38 -6.46 -3.53 -4.43
N LEU A 39 -5.97 -4.66 -3.94
CA LEU A 39 -5.62 -5.82 -4.77
C LEU A 39 -6.82 -6.42 -5.51
N ILE A 40 -8.01 -6.44 -4.89
CA ILE A 40 -9.21 -6.96 -5.56
C ILE A 40 -9.72 -5.97 -6.61
N THR A 41 -9.73 -4.67 -6.29
CA THR A 41 -10.31 -3.63 -7.15
C THR A 41 -9.39 -3.14 -8.25
N MET A 42 -8.07 -3.18 -8.04
CA MET A 42 -7.05 -2.62 -8.95
C MET A 42 -6.00 -3.67 -9.37
N GLY A 43 -6.26 -4.94 -9.09
CA GLY A 43 -5.31 -6.06 -9.03
C GLY A 43 -4.09 -5.98 -9.94
N THR A 44 -4.26 -6.11 -11.25
CA THR A 44 -3.11 -6.13 -12.17
C THR A 44 -2.35 -4.81 -12.18
N ALA A 45 -3.04 -3.66 -12.25
CA ALA A 45 -2.40 -2.35 -12.31
C ALA A 45 -1.66 -1.99 -11.00
N PHE A 46 -2.23 -2.36 -9.85
CA PHE A 46 -1.59 -2.14 -8.56
C PHE A 46 -0.38 -3.04 -8.35
N ILE A 47 -0.46 -4.33 -8.73
CA ILE A 47 0.64 -5.28 -8.59
C ILE A 47 1.83 -4.84 -9.45
N PHE A 48 1.61 -4.50 -10.73
CA PHE A 48 2.69 -4.02 -11.59
C PHE A 48 3.32 -2.72 -11.06
N GLY A 49 2.49 -1.73 -10.71
CA GLY A 49 3.01 -0.47 -10.16
C GLY A 49 3.72 -0.61 -8.81
N PHE A 50 3.29 -1.54 -7.95
CA PHE A 50 3.95 -1.84 -6.69
C PHE A 50 5.29 -2.55 -6.91
N ILE A 51 5.34 -3.54 -7.81
CA ILE A 51 6.57 -4.26 -8.15
C ILE A 51 7.58 -3.31 -8.79
N ASP A 52 7.16 -2.50 -9.75
CA ASP A 52 8.04 -1.54 -10.43
C ASP A 52 8.60 -0.51 -9.45
N GLY A 53 7.75 0.07 -8.60
CA GLY A 53 8.20 1.02 -7.58
C GLY A 53 9.09 0.40 -6.50
N PHE A 54 8.84 -0.86 -6.12
CA PHE A 54 9.70 -1.59 -5.20
C PHE A 54 11.06 -1.94 -5.83
N ALA A 55 11.06 -2.36 -7.10
CA ALA A 55 12.26 -2.66 -7.86
C ALA A 55 13.13 -1.40 -8.05
N GLU A 56 12.55 -0.27 -8.42
CA GLU A 56 13.24 1.02 -8.51
C GLU A 56 13.82 1.46 -7.16
N GLY A 57 13.04 1.33 -6.08
CA GLY A 57 13.51 1.67 -4.73
C GLY A 57 14.65 0.76 -4.23
N MET A 58 14.69 -0.49 -4.68
CA MET A 58 15.78 -1.43 -4.39
C MET A 58 17.01 -1.20 -5.28
N SER A 59 16.83 -0.82 -6.55
CA SER A 59 17.92 -0.55 -7.49
C SER A 59 18.58 0.81 -7.27
N ALA A 60 17.89 1.76 -6.64
CA ALA A 60 18.43 3.07 -6.28
C ALA A 60 19.36 3.04 -5.04
N ARG A 61 19.64 1.85 -4.49
CA ARG A 61 20.54 1.63 -3.35
C ARG A 61 21.78 0.84 -3.77
#